data_AF-A0A0P7VRX1-F1
#
_entry.id   AF-A0A0P7VRX1-F1
#
_cell.length_a   1.000
_cell.length_b   1.000
_cell.length_c   1.000
_cell.angle_alpha   90.00
_cell.angle_beta   90.00
_cell.angle_gamma   90.00
#
_symmetry.space_group_name_H-M   'P 1'
#
loop_
_entity.id
_entity.type
_entity.pdbx_description
1 polymer ?
#
loop_
_entity_poly.entity_id
_entity_poly.type
_entity_poly.pdbx_seq_one_letter_code
_entity_poly.pdbx_strand_id
1 'polypeptide(L)'
;MLLSCKQYNSVQFKNKTAEEAYLEMLKPTETVTLKVQYRINEFTMLKDTPGDAFYIRALYDRVAEMELDLSFKKDDILFVEDTLPKGNFGYWVAWQLDENAQRLERGQVPSKYMMDQEFYRRYSMSEMKDENGSSKTLSAAARRSFFRRKNKHKRSGSKDGKDLLALDAISTDSIPFME
;
A
#
# COMPACT_ATOMS: atom_id res chain seq x y z
N MET A 1 -1.71 -29.71 20.38
CA MET A 1 -0.82 -30.69 19.72
C MET A 1 0.27 -31.06 20.73
N LEU A 2 0.37 -32.33 21.16
CA LEU A 2 1.27 -32.78 22.26
C LEU A 2 2.73 -33.00 21.80
N LEU A 3 3.01 -32.80 20.52
CA LEU A 3 4.26 -33.16 19.86
C LEU A 3 4.86 -31.92 19.18
N SER A 4 6.14 -31.68 19.39
CA SER A 4 6.91 -30.66 18.66
C SER A 4 7.23 -31.17 17.27
N CYS A 5 6.67 -30.54 16.23
CA CYS A 5 6.99 -30.86 14.84
C CYS A 5 8.38 -30.32 14.48
N LYS A 6 9.27 -31.22 14.03
CA LYS A 6 10.63 -30.87 13.58
C LYS A 6 10.70 -30.77 12.06
N GLN A 7 9.97 -31.63 11.36
CA GLN A 7 9.97 -31.71 9.91
C GLN A 7 8.56 -32.08 9.40
N TYR A 8 8.12 -31.38 8.36
CA TYR A 8 6.90 -31.68 7.59
C TYR A 8 7.31 -32.04 6.17
N ASN A 9 6.97 -33.24 5.72
CA ASN A 9 7.48 -33.86 4.50
C ASN A 9 9.01 -33.81 4.46
N SER A 10 9.61 -33.07 3.52
CA SER A 10 11.06 -32.84 3.42
C SER A 10 11.52 -31.51 4.04
N VAL A 11 10.60 -30.71 4.57
CA VAL A 11 10.85 -29.34 5.03
C VAL A 11 11.08 -29.29 6.53
N GLN A 12 12.23 -28.74 6.93
CA GLN A 12 12.55 -28.49 8.33
C GLN A 12 11.74 -27.31 8.87
N PHE A 13 11.18 -27.45 10.07
CA PHE A 13 10.42 -26.40 10.76
C PHE A 13 11.26 -25.62 11.77
N LYS A 14 12.54 -25.99 11.93
CA LYS A 14 13.47 -25.21 12.75
C LYS A 14 13.64 -23.81 12.15
N ASN A 15 13.50 -22.78 12.98
CA ASN A 15 13.61 -21.36 12.61
C ASN A 15 12.58 -20.89 11.56
N LYS A 16 11.49 -21.63 11.38
CA LYS A 16 10.33 -21.14 10.62
C LYS A 16 9.35 -20.45 11.55
N THR A 17 8.72 -19.39 11.07
CA THR A 17 7.60 -18.77 11.79
C THR A 17 6.36 -19.66 11.75
N ALA A 18 5.38 -19.39 12.62
CA ALA A 18 4.10 -20.09 12.59
C ALA A 18 3.40 -19.95 11.22
N GLU A 19 3.43 -18.76 10.61
CA GLU A 19 2.88 -18.52 9.27
C GLU A 19 3.60 -19.34 8.19
N GLU A 20 4.94 -19.38 8.21
CA GLU A 20 5.72 -20.14 7.22
C GLU A 20 5.47 -21.65 7.32
N ALA A 21 5.31 -22.16 8.53
CA ALA A 21 4.92 -23.55 8.76
C ALA A 21 3.49 -23.80 8.23
N TYR A 22 2.56 -22.88 8.50
CA TYR A 22 1.18 -22.96 8.02
C TYR A 22 1.12 -22.98 6.47
N LEU A 23 1.83 -22.07 5.80
CA LEU A 23 1.94 -22.04 4.34
C LEU A 23 2.51 -23.33 3.76
N GLU A 24 3.46 -23.97 4.43
CA GLU A 24 3.99 -25.27 4.01
C GLU A 24 2.92 -26.36 4.09
N MET A 25 2.11 -26.35 5.16
CA MET A 25 1.06 -27.34 5.39
C MET A 25 -0.15 -27.18 4.47
N LEU A 26 -0.35 -26.00 3.87
CA LEU A 26 -1.39 -25.76 2.87
C LEU A 26 -1.05 -26.31 1.48
N LYS A 27 0.21 -26.65 1.21
CA LYS A 27 0.60 -27.16 -0.10
C LYS A 27 -0.08 -28.50 -0.38
N PRO A 28 -0.65 -28.71 -1.59
CA PRO A 28 -1.24 -29.98 -1.96
C PRO A 28 -0.22 -31.11 -1.80
N THR A 29 -0.61 -32.19 -1.16
CA THR A 29 0.24 -33.35 -0.93
C THR A 29 -0.64 -34.58 -0.76
N GLU A 30 -0.30 -35.65 -1.46
CA GLU A 30 -1.02 -36.93 -1.38
C GLU A 30 -0.69 -37.67 -0.06
N THR A 31 0.57 -37.63 0.38
CA THR A 31 1.03 -38.28 1.61
C THR A 31 1.80 -37.31 2.50
N VAL A 32 1.31 -37.10 3.72
CA VAL A 32 1.97 -36.25 4.72
C VAL A 32 2.90 -37.08 5.60
N THR A 33 4.18 -36.71 5.67
CA THR A 33 5.16 -37.29 6.60
C THR A 33 5.53 -36.28 7.67
N LEU A 34 5.53 -36.68 8.94
CA LEU A 34 5.90 -35.81 10.05
C LEU A 34 7.05 -36.44 10.84
N LYS A 35 8.11 -35.66 11.11
CA LYS A 35 9.06 -35.99 12.18
C LYS A 35 8.76 -35.13 13.38
N VAL A 36 8.42 -35.79 14.48
CA VAL A 36 7.91 -35.16 15.69
C VAL A 36 8.68 -35.63 16.91
N GLN A 37 8.72 -34.79 17.95
CA GLN A 37 9.34 -35.12 19.23
C GLN A 37 8.36 -34.83 20.37
N TYR A 38 8.19 -35.79 21.27
CA TYR A 38 7.41 -35.58 22.49
C TYR A 38 8.16 -34.66 23.45
N ARG A 39 7.58 -33.49 23.76
CA ARG A 39 8.16 -32.46 24.62
C ARG A 39 7.09 -31.75 25.45
N ILE A 40 6.38 -32.49 26.29
CA ILE A 40 5.21 -31.98 27.03
C ILE A 40 5.54 -30.85 28.00
N ASN A 41 6.68 -30.92 28.68
CA ASN A 41 7.07 -29.90 29.66
C ASN A 41 7.33 -28.55 28.98
N GLU A 42 8.11 -28.55 27.89
CA GLU A 42 8.35 -27.36 27.07
C GLU A 42 7.04 -26.81 26.50
N PHE A 43 6.18 -27.69 25.96
CA PHE A 43 4.88 -27.27 25.43
C PHE A 43 4.01 -26.60 26.50
N THR A 44 3.96 -27.16 27.72
CA THR A 44 3.14 -26.62 28.81
C THR A 44 3.59 -25.23 29.22
N MET A 45 4.90 -24.95 29.16
CA MET A 45 5.46 -23.63 29.44
C MET A 45 5.19 -22.60 28.32
N LEU A 46 5.13 -23.06 27.06
CA LEU A 46 5.07 -22.18 25.87
C LEU A 46 3.67 -22.02 25.27
N LYS A 47 2.70 -22.87 25.63
CA LYS A 47 1.39 -22.92 24.95
C LYS A 47 0.59 -21.60 25.00
N ASP A 48 0.86 -20.77 26.00
CA ASP A 48 0.18 -19.48 26.23
C ASP A 48 1.10 -18.28 25.92
N THR A 49 2.29 -18.53 25.36
CA THR A 49 3.23 -17.49 24.95
C THR A 49 3.24 -17.34 23.43
N PRO A 50 3.42 -16.12 22.89
CA PRO A 50 3.63 -15.93 21.45
C PRO A 50 4.82 -16.77 20.95
N GLY A 51 4.64 -17.46 19.83
CA GLY A 51 5.60 -18.45 19.32
C GLY A 51 6.69 -17.87 18.41
N ASP A 52 6.49 -16.64 17.92
CA ASP A 52 7.42 -15.93 17.05
C ASP A 52 8.11 -14.79 17.82
N ALA A 53 9.32 -14.41 17.39
CA ALA A 53 10.03 -13.28 17.98
C ALA A 53 11.12 -12.80 17.02
N PHE A 54 10.84 -11.75 16.26
CA PHE A 54 11.83 -11.14 15.36
C PHE A 54 11.52 -9.66 15.12
N TYR A 55 12.51 -8.95 14.57
CA TYR A 55 12.38 -7.54 14.23
C TYR A 55 12.22 -7.37 12.72
N ILE A 56 11.38 -6.42 12.33
CA ILE A 56 11.24 -5.97 10.95
C ILE A 56 11.45 -4.46 10.89
N ARG A 57 11.85 -3.97 9.71
CA ARG A 57 11.91 -2.54 9.40
C ARG A 57 10.78 -2.19 8.44
N ALA A 58 9.98 -1.19 8.79
CA ALA A 58 8.95 -0.66 7.91
C ALA A 58 9.59 0.02 6.69
N LEU A 59 9.09 -0.30 5.49
CA LEU A 59 9.60 0.29 4.23
C LEU A 59 8.67 1.38 3.68
N TYR A 60 7.57 1.67 4.37
CA TYR A 60 6.54 2.63 3.97
C TYR A 60 5.81 3.15 5.22
N ASP A 61 5.09 4.26 5.06
CA ASP A 61 4.23 4.81 6.10
C ASP A 61 2.86 4.12 6.10
N ARG A 62 2.35 3.77 7.27
CA ARG A 62 0.99 3.24 7.47
C ARG A 62 0.26 4.05 8.53
N VAL A 63 -0.94 4.48 8.20
CA VAL A 63 -1.91 5.01 9.16
C VAL A 63 -2.98 3.95 9.37
N ALA A 64 -3.24 3.61 10.63
CA ALA A 64 -4.25 2.62 11.00
C ALA A 64 -5.65 3.07 10.55
N GLU A 65 -6.37 2.20 9.84
CA GLU A 65 -7.76 2.42 9.45
C GLU A 65 -8.74 1.80 10.46
N MET A 66 -8.29 0.78 11.19
CA MET A 66 -9.05 0.03 12.18
C MET A 66 -8.41 0.16 13.56
N GLU A 67 -9.20 0.03 14.63
CA GLU A 67 -8.72 0.16 16.03
C GLU A 67 -7.60 -0.83 16.38
N LEU A 68 -7.56 -1.99 15.75
CA LEU A 68 -6.55 -3.02 16.01
C LEU A 68 -5.30 -2.87 15.14
N ASP A 69 -5.32 -2.01 14.14
CA ASP A 69 -4.19 -1.82 13.22
C ASP A 69 -3.12 -0.96 13.87
N LEU A 70 -1.86 -1.31 13.63
CA LEU A 70 -0.73 -0.52 14.08
C LEU A 70 -0.40 0.56 13.05
N SER A 71 -0.27 1.81 13.51
CA SER A 71 0.32 2.89 12.72
C SER A 71 1.84 2.87 12.85
N PHE A 72 2.55 3.16 11.77
CA PHE A 72 4.02 3.26 11.80
C PHE A 72 4.52 4.11 10.64
N LYS A 73 5.74 4.63 10.78
CA LYS A 73 6.43 5.35 9.71
C LYS A 73 7.46 4.47 9.04
N LYS A 74 7.84 4.84 7.83
CA LYS A 74 8.99 4.27 7.15
C LYS A 74 10.21 4.38 8.06
N ASP A 75 11.02 3.33 8.04
CA ASP A 75 12.23 3.11 8.84
C ASP A 75 11.99 2.80 10.33
N ASP A 76 10.74 2.82 10.81
CA ASP A 76 10.42 2.30 12.15
C ASP A 76 10.81 0.82 12.26
N ILE A 77 11.34 0.43 13.42
CA ILE A 77 11.60 -0.97 13.78
C ILE A 77 10.42 -1.50 14.59
N LEU A 78 9.84 -2.60 14.12
CA LEU A 78 8.72 -3.27 14.79
C LEU A 78 9.18 -4.64 15.29
N PHE A 79 8.71 -5.04 16.48
CA PHE A 79 8.92 -6.38 17.02
C PHE A 79 7.69 -7.24 16.75
N VAL A 80 7.83 -8.26 15.91
CA VAL A 80 6.77 -9.23 15.59
C VAL A 80 6.81 -10.35 16.62
N GLU A 81 5.68 -10.58 17.31
CA GLU A 81 5.56 -11.63 18.33
C GLU A 81 4.68 -12.81 17.89
N ASP A 82 3.78 -12.61 16.93
CA ASP A 82 2.88 -13.67 16.47
C ASP A 82 2.55 -13.47 14.99
N THR A 83 2.98 -14.41 14.15
CA THR A 83 2.71 -14.41 12.72
C THR A 83 1.44 -15.15 12.32
N LEU A 84 0.79 -15.86 13.25
CA LEU A 84 -0.45 -16.59 13.00
C LEU A 84 -1.44 -16.46 14.18
N PRO A 85 -1.83 -15.22 14.53
CA PRO A 85 -2.61 -14.96 15.73
C PRO A 85 -3.97 -15.64 15.70
N LYS A 86 -4.21 -16.48 16.71
CA LYS A 86 -5.43 -17.31 16.83
C LYS A 86 -5.69 -18.20 15.59
N GLY A 87 -4.64 -18.52 14.82
CA GLY A 87 -4.76 -19.29 13.57
C GLY A 87 -5.21 -18.47 12.36
N ASN A 88 -5.33 -17.14 12.48
CA ASN A 88 -5.75 -16.28 11.37
C ASN A 88 -4.56 -15.91 10.50
N PHE A 89 -4.68 -16.16 9.20
CA PHE A 89 -3.68 -15.81 8.20
C PHE A 89 -3.89 -14.41 7.63
N GLY A 90 -2.80 -13.72 7.29
CA GLY A 90 -2.82 -12.46 6.54
C GLY A 90 -2.41 -11.22 7.33
N TYR A 91 -2.34 -11.31 8.64
CA TYR A 91 -1.83 -10.24 9.49
C TYR A 91 -0.98 -10.82 10.62
N TRP A 92 -0.04 -10.02 11.10
CA TRP A 92 0.83 -10.33 12.22
C TRP A 92 0.55 -9.39 13.38
N VAL A 93 0.85 -9.85 14.58
CA VAL A 93 0.89 -8.99 15.77
C VAL A 93 2.30 -8.46 15.95
N ALA A 94 2.41 -7.15 16.04
CA ALA A 94 3.67 -6.47 16.27
C ALA A 94 3.55 -5.41 17.37
N TRP A 95 4.71 -5.06 17.91
CA TRP A 95 4.92 -3.91 18.78
C TRP A 95 5.72 -2.84 18.05
N GLN A 96 5.29 -1.59 18.16
CA GLN A 96 6.16 -0.45 17.90
C GLN A 96 7.16 -0.33 19.05
N LEU A 97 8.38 0.08 18.70
CA LEU A 97 9.47 0.25 19.66
C LEU A 97 9.86 1.72 19.76
N ASP A 98 10.30 2.14 20.95
CA ASP A 98 10.97 3.42 21.13
C ASP A 98 12.47 3.34 20.76
N GLU A 99 13.17 4.47 20.93
CA GLU A 99 14.62 4.57 20.70
C GLU A 99 15.45 3.66 21.62
N ASN A 100 14.88 3.22 22.75
CA ASN A 100 15.49 2.32 23.73
C ASN A 100 15.04 0.85 23.55
N ALA A 101 14.41 0.52 22.41
CA ALA A 101 13.86 -0.78 22.07
C ALA A 101 12.78 -1.28 23.07
N GLN A 102 12.14 -0.38 23.80
CA GLN A 102 11.00 -0.69 24.66
C GLN A 102 9.72 -0.72 23.84
N ARG A 103 8.83 -1.65 24.20
CA ARG A 103 7.54 -1.83 23.54
C ARG A 103 6.61 -0.68 23.90
N LEU A 104 6.11 0.03 22.88
CA LEU A 104 5.20 1.16 23.03
C LEU A 104 3.75 0.76 22.79
N GLU A 105 3.42 0.46 21.54
CA GLU A 105 2.06 0.18 21.09
C GLU A 105 2.00 -1.19 20.43
N ARG A 106 0.97 -1.97 20.76
CA ARG A 106 0.73 -3.28 20.17
C ARG A 106 -0.41 -3.19 19.18
N GLY A 107 -0.23 -3.72 17.99
CA GLY A 107 -1.27 -3.76 16.98
C GLY A 107 -1.00 -4.77 15.88
N GLN A 108 -1.87 -4.77 14.88
CA GLN A 108 -1.80 -5.64 13.72
C GLN A 108 -1.09 -4.94 12.56
N VAL A 109 -0.23 -5.70 11.88
CA VAL A 109 0.39 -5.28 10.62
C VAL A 109 0.09 -6.33 9.56
N PRO A 110 -0.01 -5.95 8.26
CA PRO A 110 -0.16 -6.94 7.20
C PRO A 110 0.99 -7.93 7.22
N SER A 111 0.70 -9.21 6.96
CA SER A 111 1.77 -10.20 6.85
C SER A 111 2.67 -9.91 5.64
N LYS A 112 3.90 -10.42 5.68
CA LYS A 112 4.81 -10.35 4.52
C LYS A 112 4.15 -10.93 3.27
N TYR A 113 3.44 -12.05 3.40
CA TYR A 113 2.72 -12.64 2.28
C TYR A 113 1.70 -11.68 1.66
N MET A 114 0.87 -11.02 2.49
CA MET A 114 -0.12 -10.06 2.01
C MET A 114 0.52 -8.87 1.31
N MET A 115 1.63 -8.37 1.86
CA MET A 115 2.37 -7.26 1.24
C MET A 115 2.98 -7.67 -0.10
N ASP A 116 3.61 -8.84 -0.19
CA ASP A 116 4.23 -9.32 -1.43
C ASP A 116 3.20 -9.47 -2.55
N GLN A 117 1.99 -9.99 -2.24
CA GLN A 117 0.89 -10.10 -3.20
C GLN A 117 0.40 -8.73 -3.69
N GLU A 118 0.20 -7.77 -2.78
CA GLU A 118 -0.26 -6.43 -3.12
C GLU A 118 0.75 -5.68 -3.99
N PHE A 119 2.06 -5.80 -3.69
CA PHE A 119 3.11 -5.25 -4.53
C PHE A 119 3.13 -5.89 -5.92
N TYR A 120 3.03 -7.22 -6.01
CA TYR A 120 3.02 -7.93 -7.29
C TYR A 120 1.87 -7.47 -8.20
N ARG A 121 0.68 -7.28 -7.62
CA ARG A 121 -0.50 -6.76 -8.32
C ARG A 121 -0.27 -5.34 -8.86
N ARG A 122 0.32 -4.45 -8.07
CA ARG A 122 0.60 -3.06 -8.47
C ARG A 122 1.65 -2.97 -9.57
N TYR A 123 2.73 -3.76 -9.48
CA TYR A 123 3.78 -3.80 -10.50
C TYR A 123 3.28 -4.44 -11.81
N SER A 124 2.50 -5.53 -11.75
CA SER A 124 1.95 -6.18 -12.95
C SER A 124 1.02 -5.26 -13.75
N MET A 125 0.27 -4.36 -13.11
CA MET A 125 -0.54 -3.35 -13.81
C MET A 125 0.28 -2.21 -14.43
N SER A 126 1.50 -1.97 -13.95
CA SER A 126 2.37 -0.92 -14.49
C SER A 126 3.08 -1.30 -15.78
N GLU A 127 3.33 -2.60 -16.01
CA GLU A 127 3.95 -3.10 -17.26
C GLU A 127 2.98 -3.21 -18.45
N MET A 128 1.66 -3.14 -18.23
CA MET A 128 0.68 -3.17 -19.33
C MET A 128 0.59 -1.86 -20.14
N LYS A 129 1.42 -0.85 -19.83
CA LYS A 129 1.33 0.47 -20.48
C LYS A 129 2.37 0.74 -21.59
N ASP A 130 3.40 -0.09 -21.75
CA ASP A 130 4.50 0.20 -22.71
C ASP A 130 4.82 -0.92 -23.73
N GLU A 131 3.96 -1.94 -23.86
CA GLU A 131 4.08 -2.99 -24.91
C GLU A 131 2.80 -3.04 -25.77
N ASN A 132 2.42 -1.91 -26.37
CA ASN A 132 1.53 -1.96 -27.53
C ASN A 132 1.87 -0.87 -28.55
N GLY A 133 3.06 -1.00 -29.14
CA GLY A 133 3.36 -0.41 -30.43
C GLY A 133 2.54 -1.08 -31.53
N SER A 134 1.26 -0.74 -31.66
CA SER A 134 0.48 -0.74 -32.93
C SER A 134 -1.02 -0.62 -32.66
N SER A 135 -1.52 0.61 -32.50
CA SER A 135 -2.81 1.00 -33.08
C SER A 135 -2.87 2.52 -33.25
N LYS A 136 -2.57 2.92 -34.48
CA LYS A 136 -2.74 4.27 -35.00
C LYS A 136 -4.24 4.53 -35.19
N THR A 137 -4.84 5.44 -34.42
CA THR A 137 -5.94 6.31 -34.88
C THR A 137 -5.89 7.66 -34.15
N LEU A 138 -4.77 8.37 -34.26
CA LEU A 138 -4.81 9.83 -34.12
C LEU A 138 -5.73 10.35 -35.22
N SER A 139 -6.90 10.87 -34.85
CA SER A 139 -7.92 11.41 -35.73
C SER A 139 -7.28 12.25 -36.84
N ALA A 140 -7.59 11.93 -38.10
CA ALA A 140 -7.02 12.57 -39.30
C ALA A 140 -7.16 14.10 -39.36
N ALA A 141 -7.97 14.69 -38.47
CA ALA A 141 -8.13 16.14 -38.30
C ALA A 141 -6.89 16.83 -37.68
N ALA A 142 -6.12 16.15 -36.82
CA ALA A 142 -5.02 16.78 -36.07
C ALA A 142 -3.72 17.01 -36.89
N ARG A 143 -3.67 16.52 -38.13
CA ARG A 143 -2.47 16.57 -39.00
C ARG A 143 -2.45 17.73 -39.98
N ARG A 144 -3.36 18.71 -39.90
CA ARG A 144 -3.35 19.87 -40.79
C ARG A 144 -2.67 21.09 -40.16
N SER A 145 -1.34 21.03 -40.25
CA SER A 145 -0.44 22.13 -40.61
C SER A 145 -0.15 23.28 -39.63
N PHE A 146 1.00 23.15 -38.95
CA PHE A 146 1.75 24.22 -38.26
C PHE A 146 2.77 24.93 -39.18
N PHE A 147 2.64 24.81 -40.51
CA PHE A 147 3.45 25.55 -41.46
C PHE A 147 2.58 26.28 -42.47
N ARG A 148 2.10 27.46 -42.09
CA ARG A 148 1.79 28.52 -43.05
C ARG A 148 2.44 29.82 -42.60
N ARG A 149 3.66 30.03 -43.11
CA ARG A 149 4.32 31.33 -43.07
C ARG A 149 3.57 32.31 -43.99
N LYS A 150 3.16 33.43 -43.42
CA LYS A 150 3.18 34.81 -43.94
C LYS A 150 2.72 35.04 -45.39
N ASN A 151 1.48 35.54 -45.55
CA ASN A 151 1.14 36.44 -46.65
C ASN A 151 0.92 37.86 -46.11
N LYS A 152 1.63 38.80 -46.74
CA LYS A 152 1.66 40.25 -46.53
C LYS A 152 0.74 40.86 -47.61
N HIS A 153 -0.14 41.80 -47.23
CA HIS A 153 -1.01 42.72 -48.04
C HIS A 153 -2.48 42.63 -47.63
N LYS A 154 -3.31 43.68 -47.63
CA LYS A 154 -3.20 45.16 -47.57
C LYS A 154 -4.58 45.65 -47.08
N ARG A 155 -4.57 46.80 -46.39
CA ARG A 155 -5.62 47.81 -46.18
C ARG A 155 -6.99 47.64 -46.88
N SER A 156 -8.05 47.85 -46.09
CA SER A 156 -9.30 48.61 -46.37
C SER A 156 -9.92 48.90 -44.99
N GLY A 157 -10.06 50.14 -44.45
CA GLY A 157 -11.00 51.21 -44.86
C GLY A 157 -12.45 50.73 -44.66
N SER A 158 -13.37 51.29 -43.85
CA SER A 158 -13.75 52.66 -43.48
C SER A 158 -14.78 52.58 -42.29
N LYS A 159 -14.76 53.44 -41.24
CA LYS A 159 -15.71 54.55 -40.90
C LYS A 159 -17.19 54.26 -41.23
N ASP A 160 -18.24 54.56 -40.44
CA ASP A 160 -18.55 55.46 -39.31
C ASP A 160 -19.88 54.96 -38.67
N GLY A 161 -20.21 55.40 -37.45
CA GLY A 161 -21.57 55.26 -36.90
C GLY A 161 -21.68 55.76 -35.45
N LYS A 162 -21.95 57.06 -35.29
CA LYS A 162 -22.17 57.78 -34.04
C LYS A 162 -23.60 57.61 -33.51
N ASP A 163 -23.75 58.06 -32.26
CA ASP A 163 -24.95 58.59 -31.59
C ASP A 163 -25.65 57.62 -30.61
N LEU A 164 -26.12 58.01 -29.42
CA LEU A 164 -25.99 59.17 -28.52
C LEU A 164 -26.91 58.78 -27.33
N LEU A 165 -26.54 59.15 -26.08
CA LEU A 165 -27.46 59.46 -24.96
C LEU A 165 -28.30 58.28 -24.39
N ALA A 166 -28.61 58.15 -23.10
CA ALA A 166 -28.38 58.93 -21.89
C ALA A 166 -28.86 58.09 -20.68
N LEU A 167 -28.35 58.42 -19.48
CA LEU A 167 -29.05 58.53 -18.17
C LEU A 167 -29.85 57.31 -17.66
N ASP A 168 -29.88 56.93 -16.37
CA ASP A 168 -29.39 57.45 -15.11
C ASP A 168 -29.60 56.36 -14.03
N ALA A 169 -29.27 56.68 -12.77
CA ALA A 169 -29.74 56.11 -11.50
C ALA A 169 -28.75 55.26 -10.67
N ILE A 170 -27.76 55.96 -10.12
CA ILE A 170 -27.55 56.24 -8.67
C ILE A 170 -28.22 55.32 -7.62
N SER A 171 -27.41 54.74 -6.72
CA SER A 171 -27.54 54.74 -5.23
C SER A 171 -26.76 53.57 -4.62
N THR A 172 -26.00 53.63 -3.53
CA THR A 172 -25.40 54.65 -2.64
C THR A 172 -24.39 53.89 -1.77
N ASP A 173 -23.24 54.52 -1.52
CA ASP A 173 -22.21 54.12 -0.55
C ASP A 173 -22.70 54.17 0.91
N SER A 174 -22.01 53.42 1.80
CA SER A 174 -21.46 53.84 3.14
C SER A 174 -21.32 52.62 4.10
N ILE A 175 -20.11 52.07 4.42
CA ILE A 175 -19.03 52.50 5.39
C ILE A 175 -19.35 52.09 6.87
N PRO A 176 -18.41 51.89 7.85
CA PRO A 176 -16.92 51.71 7.93
C PRO A 176 -16.48 50.37 8.62
N PHE A 177 -15.24 49.85 8.54
CA PHE A 177 -13.90 50.26 9.06
C PHE A 177 -13.67 50.11 10.58
N MET A 178 -12.75 49.23 11.00
CA MET A 178 -11.51 49.49 11.79
C MET A 178 -11.00 48.25 12.56
N GLU A 179 -9.68 48.08 12.45
CA GLU A 179 -8.69 47.31 13.26
C GLU A 179 -8.67 45.77 13.22
#